data_AF-A0AAV4C9E8-F1
#
_entry.id   AF-A0AAV4C9E8-F1
#
_cell.length_a   1.000
_cell.length_b   1.000
_cell.length_c   1.000
_cell.angle_alpha   90.00
_cell.angle_beta   90.00
_cell.angle_gamma   90.00
#
_symmetry.space_group_name_H-M   'P 1'
#
loop_
_entity.id
_entity.type
_entity.pdbx_description
1 polymer ?
#
loop_
_entity_poly.entity_id
_entity_poly.type
_entity_poly.pdbx_seq_one_letter_code
_entity_poly.pdbx_strand_id
1 'polypeptide(L)'
;MESLINGCSSIRIVEHALRTIQEHQDGVWKLEGRPVHDIHQQRLEHRKRSTFLNSHVASQVKTVYERLTRPELLSKCLLGKTKNPNECLHSLIWSRCPKHLIARLKRVDTAKTFAVGEFNEGSRGTHAFLNAAGCFSGALQRQMGRKRDSTRISKCEHAADQVQETWRKKRKLAEQQERDFQGQLEGGQMYKSGSLLTELSV
;
A
#
# COMPACT_ATOMS: atom_id res chain seq x y z
N MET A 1 -14.06 -50.10 19.87
CA MET A 1 -12.89 -49.20 19.83
C MET A 1 -12.79 -48.62 18.41
N GLU A 2 -13.69 -47.79 17.87
CA GLU A 2 -14.39 -46.65 18.47
C GLU A 2 -13.55 -45.93 19.53
N SER A 3 -12.70 -45.01 19.06
CA SER A 3 -12.24 -43.78 19.71
C SER A 3 -10.81 -43.48 19.24
N LEU A 4 -10.63 -42.31 18.57
CA LEU A 4 -9.37 -41.59 18.26
C LEU A 4 -9.11 -41.21 16.78
N ILE A 5 -10.14 -41.00 15.97
CA ILE A 5 -10.02 -40.15 14.76
C ILE A 5 -11.02 -38.97 14.82
N ASN A 6 -11.22 -38.42 16.03
CA ASN A 6 -12.04 -37.23 16.26
C ASN A 6 -11.20 -36.10 16.89
N GLY A 7 -10.12 -35.69 16.22
CA GLY A 7 -9.23 -34.67 16.78
C GLY A 7 -8.35 -33.90 15.80
N CYS A 8 -8.51 -34.05 14.49
CA CYS A 8 -7.71 -33.27 13.53
C CYS A 8 -8.57 -32.17 12.90
N SER A 9 -8.56 -30.99 13.52
CA SER A 9 -9.17 -29.76 12.99
C SER A 9 -8.72 -29.43 11.56
N SER A 10 -7.57 -29.96 11.15
CA SER A 10 -7.01 -29.84 9.79
C SER A 10 -7.90 -30.51 8.72
N ILE A 11 -8.45 -31.70 8.99
CA ILE A 11 -9.25 -32.44 7.99
C ILE A 11 -10.60 -31.77 7.75
N ARG A 12 -11.27 -31.27 8.80
CA ARG A 12 -12.57 -30.59 8.68
C ARG A 12 -12.45 -29.24 7.95
N ILE A 13 -11.32 -28.55 8.07
CA ILE A 13 -11.07 -27.30 7.36
C ILE A 13 -10.83 -27.56 5.87
N VAL A 14 -10.11 -28.63 5.52
CA VAL A 14 -9.86 -28.99 4.12
C VAL A 14 -11.13 -29.49 3.45
N GLU A 15 -11.95 -30.31 4.11
CA GLU A 15 -13.26 -30.71 3.57
C GLU A 15 -14.21 -29.53 3.41
N HIS A 16 -14.27 -28.60 4.37
CA HIS A 16 -15.10 -27.40 4.26
C HIS A 16 -14.64 -26.51 3.10
N ALA A 17 -13.34 -26.27 2.97
CA ALA A 17 -12.79 -25.47 1.88
C ALA A 17 -13.07 -26.11 0.50
N LEU A 18 -12.96 -27.43 0.38
CA LEU A 18 -13.27 -28.14 -0.86
C LEU A 18 -14.77 -28.11 -1.19
N ARG A 19 -15.66 -28.20 -0.18
CA ARG A 19 -17.10 -28.00 -0.37
C ARG A 19 -17.44 -26.60 -0.86
N THR A 20 -16.78 -25.58 -0.30
CA THR A 20 -17.03 -24.18 -0.69
C THR A 20 -16.58 -23.92 -2.13
N ILE A 21 -15.50 -24.60 -2.57
CA ILE A 21 -14.99 -24.50 -3.95
C ILE A 21 -15.93 -25.24 -4.92
N GLN A 22 -16.48 -26.38 -4.54
CA GLN A 22 -17.45 -27.13 -5.35
C GLN A 22 -18.79 -26.38 -5.48
N GLU A 23 -19.30 -25.79 -4.38
CA GLU A 23 -20.50 -24.94 -4.38
C GLU A 23 -20.31 -23.67 -5.23
N HIS A 24 -19.07 -23.16 -5.35
CA HIS A 24 -18.73 -22.06 -6.24
C HIS A 24 -18.68 -22.43 -7.72
N GLN A 25 -18.49 -23.72 -8.06
CA GLN A 25 -18.52 -24.21 -9.44
C GLN A 25 -19.94 -24.57 -9.90
N ASP A 26 -20.81 -25.02 -8.99
CA ASP A 26 -22.21 -25.36 -9.29
C ASP A 26 -23.17 -24.16 -9.14
N GLY A 27 -22.70 -23.06 -8.53
CA GLY A 27 -23.41 -21.78 -8.39
C GLY A 27 -23.35 -20.93 -9.65
N VAL A 28 -24.08 -21.37 -10.68
CA VAL A 28 -24.47 -20.59 -11.87
C VAL A 28 -24.81 -19.16 -11.47
N TRP A 29 -23.92 -18.20 -11.80
CA TRP A 29 -24.26 -16.78 -11.78
C TRP A 29 -25.37 -16.56 -12.80
N LYS A 30 -26.63 -16.66 -12.37
CA LYS A 30 -27.75 -16.08 -13.10
C LYS A 30 -27.58 -14.56 -13.06
N LEU A 31 -26.80 -14.04 -14.00
CA LEU A 31 -26.85 -12.65 -14.43
C LEU A 31 -28.05 -12.49 -15.35
N GLU A 32 -29.26 -12.65 -14.80
CA GLU A 32 -30.46 -12.08 -15.40
C GLU A 32 -30.83 -10.82 -14.62
N GLY A 33 -31.05 -9.75 -15.38
CA GLY A 33 -31.02 -8.37 -14.93
C GLY A 33 -31.75 -8.09 -13.62
N ARG A 34 -31.03 -7.52 -12.65
CA ARG A 34 -31.64 -6.78 -11.54
C ARG A 34 -31.70 -5.30 -11.88
N PRO A 35 -32.84 -4.62 -11.68
CA PRO A 35 -32.97 -3.20 -11.98
C PRO A 35 -32.09 -2.37 -11.03
N VAL A 36 -31.44 -1.34 -11.58
CA VAL A 36 -30.44 -0.46 -10.95
C VAL A 36 -30.93 0.18 -9.63
N HIS A 37 -32.23 0.26 -9.42
CA HIS A 37 -32.85 0.80 -8.20
C HIS A 37 -32.48 0.01 -6.92
N ASP A 38 -32.19 -1.29 -7.03
CA ASP A 38 -31.94 -2.18 -5.88
C ASP A 38 -30.52 -2.01 -5.28
N ILE A 39 -29.55 -1.58 -6.10
CA ILE A 39 -28.15 -1.37 -5.68
C ILE A 39 -28.04 -0.14 -4.75
N HIS A 40 -28.84 0.90 -5.00
CA HIS A 40 -28.88 2.08 -4.15
C HIS A 40 -29.53 1.81 -2.80
N GLN A 41 -30.56 0.96 -2.74
CA GLN A 41 -31.17 0.53 -1.49
C GLN A 41 -30.23 -0.33 -0.65
N GLN A 42 -29.52 -1.31 -1.24
CA GLN A 42 -28.52 -2.11 -0.52
C GLN A 42 -27.35 -1.28 0.03
N ARG A 43 -26.89 -0.25 -0.70
CA ARG A 43 -25.83 0.66 -0.23
C ARG A 43 -26.31 1.58 0.90
N LEU A 44 -27.60 1.94 0.93
CA LEU A 44 -28.21 2.68 2.03
C LEU A 44 -28.46 1.78 3.27
N GLU A 45 -28.79 0.51 3.08
CA GLU A 45 -28.96 -0.45 4.18
C GLU A 45 -27.63 -0.88 4.81
N HIS A 46 -26.57 -1.07 4.02
CA HIS A 46 -25.22 -1.28 4.56
C HIS A 46 -24.74 -0.09 5.41
N ARG A 47 -25.22 1.12 5.10
CA ARG A 47 -24.94 2.35 5.86
C ARG A 47 -25.74 2.44 7.18
N LYS A 48 -26.80 1.63 7.36
CA LYS A 48 -27.60 1.54 8.60
C LYS A 48 -27.00 0.61 9.65
N ARG A 49 -25.97 -0.19 9.33
CA ARG A 49 -25.16 -0.87 10.35
C ARG A 49 -24.25 0.17 10.99
N SER A 50 -24.82 0.89 11.95
CA SER A 50 -24.12 1.82 12.81
C SER A 50 -23.02 1.06 13.54
N THR A 51 -21.79 1.18 13.05
CA THR A 51 -20.59 0.82 13.81
C THR A 51 -20.46 1.86 14.91
N PHE A 52 -21.22 1.68 16.00
CA PHE A 52 -21.11 2.50 17.20
C PHE A 52 -19.70 2.32 17.78
N LEU A 53 -18.76 3.12 17.31
CA LEU A 53 -17.52 3.36 18.04
C LEU A 53 -17.93 3.96 19.37
N ASN A 54 -17.48 3.33 20.46
CA ASN A 54 -17.63 3.90 21.80
C ASN A 54 -17.21 5.38 21.77
N SER A 55 -18.01 6.27 22.36
CA SER A 55 -17.77 7.72 22.34
C SER A 55 -16.33 8.10 22.73
N HIS A 56 -15.76 7.41 23.72
CA HIS A 56 -14.38 7.61 24.13
C HIS A 56 -13.39 7.23 23.03
N VAL A 57 -13.58 6.08 22.39
CA VAL A 57 -12.75 5.62 21.27
C VAL A 57 -12.92 6.54 20.07
N ALA A 58 -14.15 6.96 19.76
CA ALA A 58 -14.43 7.88 18.67
C ALA A 58 -13.75 9.23 18.87
N SER A 59 -13.72 9.75 20.10
CA SER A 59 -13.00 10.98 20.44
C SER A 59 -11.50 10.84 20.20
N GLN A 60 -10.89 9.74 20.65
CA GLN A 60 -9.47 9.48 20.43
C GLN A 60 -9.14 9.34 18.93
N VAL A 61 -9.95 8.58 18.20
CA VAL A 61 -9.80 8.38 16.75
C VAL A 61 -9.95 9.70 16.01
N LYS A 62 -10.93 10.54 16.39
CA LYS A 62 -11.13 11.86 15.80
C LYS A 62 -9.90 12.75 16.02
N THR A 63 -9.35 12.79 17.23
CA THR A 63 -8.14 13.58 17.51
C THR A 63 -6.94 13.09 16.68
N VAL A 64 -6.79 11.77 16.50
CA VAL A 64 -5.74 11.23 15.61
C VAL A 64 -6.00 11.62 14.16
N TYR A 65 -7.25 11.51 13.69
CA TYR A 65 -7.64 11.87 12.33
C TYR A 65 -7.36 13.35 12.04
N GLU A 66 -7.81 14.25 12.91
CA GLU A 66 -7.56 15.71 12.78
C GLU A 66 -6.07 16.05 12.75
N ARG A 67 -5.26 15.34 13.54
CA ARG A 67 -3.80 15.49 13.50
C ARG A 67 -3.23 15.03 12.17
N LEU A 68 -3.71 13.91 11.61
CA LEU A 68 -3.25 13.36 10.34
C LEU A 68 -3.73 14.15 9.12
N THR A 69 -4.88 14.82 9.22
CA THR A 69 -5.42 15.68 8.16
C THR A 69 -4.89 17.12 8.19
N ARG A 70 -3.92 17.42 9.05
CA ARG A 70 -3.25 18.72 9.05
C ARG A 70 -2.59 19.00 7.69
N PRO A 71 -2.74 20.21 7.13
CA PRO A 71 -2.23 20.52 5.78
C PRO A 71 -0.71 20.35 5.67
N GLU A 72 0.04 20.53 6.77
CA GLU A 72 1.50 20.32 6.81
C GLU A 72 1.89 18.83 6.68
N LEU A 73 1.01 17.90 7.06
CA LEU A 73 1.22 16.47 6.87
C LEU A 73 0.70 16.01 5.51
N LEU A 74 -0.49 16.46 5.11
CA LEU A 74 -1.07 16.13 3.81
C LEU A 74 -0.21 16.61 2.65
N SER A 75 0.39 17.80 2.76
CA SER A 75 1.31 18.32 1.73
C SER A 75 2.53 17.43 1.49
N LYS A 76 3.01 16.71 2.51
CA LYS A 76 4.10 15.73 2.38
C LYS A 76 3.65 14.48 1.61
N CYS A 77 2.36 14.12 1.73
CA CYS A 77 1.76 12.98 1.03
C CYS A 77 1.46 13.28 -0.45
N LEU A 78 1.18 14.54 -0.82
CA LEU A 78 0.86 14.94 -2.21
C LEU A 78 1.98 14.63 -3.21
N LEU A 79 3.24 14.59 -2.77
CA LEU A 79 4.38 14.28 -3.63
C LEU A 79 4.63 12.77 -3.82
N GLY A 80 3.72 11.90 -3.34
CA GLY A 80 3.92 10.45 -3.39
C GLY A 80 5.10 9.98 -2.53
N LYS A 81 5.60 10.83 -1.62
CA LYS A 81 6.67 10.50 -0.67
C LYS A 81 6.06 9.72 0.49
N THR A 82 5.80 8.44 0.25
CA THR A 82 5.14 7.53 1.21
C THR A 82 6.10 6.86 2.18
N LYS A 83 7.42 6.99 1.99
CA LYS A 83 8.39 6.42 2.92
C LYS A 83 8.54 7.33 4.12
N ASN A 84 8.01 6.88 5.25
CA ASN A 84 8.28 7.44 6.56
C ASN A 84 9.82 7.46 6.79
N PRO A 85 10.46 8.63 6.93
CA PRO A 85 11.90 8.71 7.18
C PRO A 85 12.35 7.92 8.42
N ASN A 86 11.44 7.71 9.37
CA ASN A 86 11.73 6.90 10.55
C ASN A 86 11.84 5.41 10.21
N GLU A 87 11.16 4.91 9.18
CA GLU A 87 11.28 3.51 8.75
C GLU A 87 12.65 3.23 8.17
N CYS A 88 13.16 4.10 7.29
CA CYS A 88 14.49 3.90 6.72
C CYS A 88 15.60 4.07 7.77
N LEU A 89 15.46 4.99 8.72
CA LEU A 89 16.38 5.09 9.86
C LEU A 89 16.34 3.82 10.72
N HIS A 90 15.15 3.34 11.08
CA HIS A 90 15.01 2.09 11.84
C HIS A 90 15.62 0.91 11.08
N SER A 91 15.41 0.80 9.77
CA SER A 91 16.05 -0.23 8.95
C SER A 91 17.58 -0.17 9.02
N LEU A 92 18.18 1.02 9.03
CA LEU A 92 19.63 1.19 9.16
C LEU A 92 20.16 0.83 10.55
N ILE A 93 19.39 1.08 11.62
CA ILE A 93 19.74 0.67 12.97
C ILE A 93 19.73 -0.86 13.07
N TRP A 94 18.64 -1.48 12.61
CA TRP A 94 18.44 -2.93 12.73
C TRP A 94 19.29 -3.75 11.76
N SER A 95 19.75 -3.18 10.63
CA SER A 95 20.73 -3.84 9.77
C SER A 95 22.10 -4.01 10.45
N ARG A 96 22.44 -3.11 11.38
CA ARG A 96 23.69 -3.14 12.15
C ARG A 96 23.57 -3.90 13.46
N CYS A 97 22.41 -3.82 14.09
CA CYS A 97 22.10 -4.53 15.32
C CYS A 97 20.77 -5.28 15.16
N PRO A 98 20.78 -6.50 14.58
CA PRO A 98 19.56 -7.25 14.36
C PRO A 98 18.77 -7.49 15.64
N LYS A 99 17.45 -7.28 15.60
CA LYS A 99 16.57 -7.38 16.79
C LYS A 99 16.55 -8.76 17.45
N HIS A 100 16.79 -9.81 16.67
CA HIS A 100 16.78 -11.18 17.16
C HIS A 100 18.06 -11.56 17.91
N LEU A 101 19.10 -10.71 17.88
CA LEU A 101 20.33 -10.92 18.61
C LEU A 101 20.33 -10.15 19.92
N ILE A 102 20.74 -10.82 21.00
CA ILE A 102 20.97 -10.15 22.28
C ILE A 102 22.21 -9.26 22.13
N ALA A 103 22.01 -7.96 22.31
CA ALA A 103 23.07 -6.96 22.21
C ALA A 103 23.18 -6.16 23.51
N ARG A 104 24.42 -5.88 23.93
CA ARG A 104 24.68 -4.96 25.05
C ARG A 104 24.31 -3.53 24.62
N LEU A 105 23.93 -2.69 25.59
CA LEU A 105 23.57 -1.29 25.37
C LEU A 105 24.58 -0.54 24.49
N LYS A 106 25.89 -0.69 24.76
CA LYS A 106 26.97 -0.06 23.99
C LYS A 106 26.94 -0.40 22.50
N ARG A 107 26.57 -1.64 22.14
CA ARG A 107 26.48 -2.08 20.74
C ARG A 107 25.29 -1.42 20.05
N VAL A 108 24.15 -1.34 20.72
CA VAL A 108 22.95 -0.67 20.21
C VAL A 108 23.23 0.82 20.01
N ASP A 109 23.90 1.46 20.96
CA ASP A 109 24.22 2.88 20.89
C ASP A 109 25.22 3.21 19.76
N THR A 110 26.20 2.35 19.57
CA THR A 110 27.14 2.45 18.43
C THR A 110 26.39 2.26 17.10
N ALA A 111 25.54 1.25 16.99
CA ALA A 111 24.73 1.00 15.79
C ALA A 111 23.80 2.18 15.47
N LYS A 112 23.17 2.76 16.50
CA LYS A 112 22.36 3.98 16.39
C LYS A 112 23.18 5.15 15.86
N THR A 113 24.34 5.42 16.45
CA THR A 113 25.20 6.54 16.04
C THR A 113 25.65 6.40 14.59
N PHE A 114 26.07 5.19 14.19
CA PHE A 114 26.40 4.90 12.78
C PHE A 114 25.20 5.10 11.85
N ALA A 115 24.02 4.59 12.22
CA ALA A 115 22.83 4.70 11.40
C ALA A 115 22.42 6.16 11.19
N VAL A 116 22.49 6.99 12.23
CA VAL A 116 22.20 8.43 12.14
C VAL A 116 23.21 9.13 11.24
N GLY A 117 24.51 8.83 11.40
CA GLY A 117 25.56 9.39 10.56
C GLY A 117 25.39 9.01 9.07
N GLU A 118 25.09 7.74 8.79
CA GLU A 118 24.85 7.30 7.40
C GLU A 118 23.55 7.86 6.83
N PHE A 119 22.51 7.99 7.64
CA PHE A 119 21.23 8.54 7.18
C PHE A 119 21.36 10.01 6.77
N ASN A 120 22.06 10.81 7.56
CA ASN A 120 22.19 12.25 7.34
C ASN A 120 23.30 12.61 6.34
N GLU A 121 24.44 11.93 6.40
CA GLU A 121 25.64 12.29 5.62
C GLU A 121 26.17 11.17 4.72
N GLY A 122 25.50 10.03 4.65
CA GLY A 122 25.95 8.88 3.86
C GLY A 122 27.29 8.31 4.35
N SER A 123 28.15 7.95 3.40
CA SER A 123 29.48 7.42 3.70
C SER A 123 30.32 8.39 4.53
N ARG A 124 30.12 9.70 4.38
CA ARG A 124 30.88 10.72 5.12
C ARG A 124 30.64 10.62 6.62
N GLY A 125 29.39 10.43 7.05
CA GLY A 125 29.07 10.24 8.46
C GLY A 125 29.70 8.98 9.05
N THR A 126 29.77 7.90 8.25
CA THR A 126 30.47 6.67 8.65
C THR A 126 31.97 6.91 8.81
N HIS A 127 32.60 7.65 7.89
CA HIS A 127 34.01 8.00 7.96
C HIS A 127 34.33 8.91 9.15
N ALA A 128 33.48 9.91 9.42
CA ALA A 128 33.62 10.79 10.57
C ALA A 128 33.60 10.02 11.89
N PHE A 129 32.63 9.10 12.03
CA PHE A 129 32.54 8.24 13.21
C PHE A 129 33.79 7.34 13.36
N LEU A 130 34.22 6.67 12.29
CA LEU A 130 35.39 5.80 12.33
C LEU A 130 36.66 6.57 12.71
N ASN A 131 36.87 7.76 12.15
CA ASN A 131 38.00 8.61 12.50
C ASN A 131 37.95 9.01 13.99
N ALA A 132 36.78 9.35 14.52
CA ALA A 132 36.60 9.66 15.95
C ALA A 132 36.87 8.44 16.86
N ALA A 133 36.61 7.23 16.37
CA ALA A 133 36.94 5.98 17.04
C ALA A 133 38.42 5.56 16.90
N GLY A 134 39.26 6.38 16.26
CA GLY A 134 40.68 6.08 16.00
C GLY A 134 40.93 5.19 14.79
N CYS A 135 39.89 4.85 14.01
CA CYS A 135 40.00 4.09 12.78
C CYS A 135 40.03 5.03 11.56
N PHE A 136 41.23 5.36 11.09
CA PHE A 136 41.38 6.28 9.96
C PHE A 136 40.91 5.66 8.64
N SER A 137 40.04 6.39 7.95
CA SER A 137 39.56 5.97 6.64
C SER A 137 40.62 6.21 5.55
N GLY A 138 40.96 5.17 4.79
CA GLY A 138 41.90 5.27 3.66
C GLY A 138 41.29 5.90 2.40
N ALA A 139 42.13 6.23 1.41
CA ALA A 139 41.69 6.83 0.14
C ALA A 139 40.72 5.91 -0.65
N LEU A 140 41.05 4.62 -0.75
CA LEU A 140 40.19 3.62 -1.39
C LEU A 140 38.84 3.50 -0.69
N GLN A 141 38.84 3.50 0.64
CA GLN A 141 37.61 3.39 1.43
C GLN A 141 36.67 4.59 1.17
N ARG A 142 37.23 5.81 1.09
CA ARG A 142 36.45 7.01 0.73
C ARG A 142 35.90 6.94 -0.69
N GLN A 143 36.69 6.46 -1.65
CA GLN A 143 36.24 6.29 -3.03
C GLN A 143 35.08 5.27 -3.12
N MET A 144 35.21 4.14 -2.44
CA MET A 144 34.17 3.12 -2.34
C MET A 144 32.91 3.66 -1.65
N GLY A 145 33.08 4.46 -0.60
CA GLY A 145 31.99 5.17 0.08
C GLY A 145 31.21 6.09 -0.88
N ARG A 146 31.93 6.92 -1.65
CA ARG A 146 31.32 7.80 -2.67
C ARG A 146 30.57 7.02 -3.74
N LYS A 147 31.16 5.94 -4.26
CA LYS A 147 30.51 5.08 -5.27
C LYS A 147 29.23 4.44 -4.73
N ARG A 148 29.25 3.97 -3.48
CA ARG A 148 28.08 3.42 -2.79
C ARG A 148 26.99 4.47 -2.62
N ASP A 149 27.34 5.68 -2.18
CA ASP A 149 26.39 6.78 -2.02
C ASP A 149 25.77 7.19 -3.36
N SER A 150 26.58 7.31 -4.42
CA SER A 150 26.10 7.61 -5.77
C SER A 150 25.10 6.55 -6.27
N THR A 151 25.43 5.27 -6.07
CA THR A 151 24.51 4.16 -6.43
C THR A 151 23.23 4.21 -5.60
N ARG A 152 23.33 4.51 -4.29
CA ARG A 152 22.16 4.66 -3.40
C ARG A 152 21.24 5.77 -3.89
N ILE A 153 21.79 6.95 -4.20
CA ILE A 153 21.03 8.11 -4.67
C ILE A 153 20.34 7.78 -6.00
N SER A 154 21.07 7.24 -6.98
CA SER A 154 20.51 6.87 -8.28
C SER A 154 19.34 5.88 -8.16
N LYS A 155 19.47 4.85 -7.30
CA LYS A 155 18.37 3.91 -7.03
C LYS A 155 17.16 4.60 -6.37
N CYS A 156 17.40 5.54 -5.46
CA CYS A 156 16.34 6.30 -4.81
C CYS A 156 15.60 7.20 -5.81
N GLU A 157 16.32 7.89 -6.68
CA GLU A 157 15.75 8.74 -7.74
C GLU A 157 14.94 7.89 -8.72
N HIS A 158 15.51 6.78 -9.21
CA HIS A 158 14.80 5.88 -10.10
C HIS A 158 13.51 5.32 -9.46
N ALA A 159 13.56 4.93 -8.19
CA ALA A 159 12.36 4.47 -7.48
C ALA A 159 11.33 5.59 -7.31
N ALA A 160 11.76 6.84 -7.09
CA ALA A 160 10.87 7.99 -7.01
C ALA A 160 10.19 8.27 -8.35
N ASP A 161 10.94 8.18 -9.45
CA ASP A 161 10.42 8.35 -10.81
C ASP A 161 9.39 7.29 -11.16
N GLN A 162 9.64 6.02 -10.81
CA GLN A 162 8.68 4.92 -10.99
C GLN A 162 7.37 5.16 -10.22
N VAL A 163 7.47 5.64 -8.97
CA VAL A 163 6.29 6.03 -8.20
C VAL A 163 5.54 7.15 -8.91
N GLN A 164 6.23 8.22 -9.35
CA GLN A 164 5.60 9.32 -10.09
C GLN A 164 4.93 8.86 -11.39
N GLU A 165 5.57 7.98 -12.15
CA GLU A 165 5.03 7.43 -13.39
C GLU A 165 3.75 6.63 -13.14
N THR A 166 3.75 5.74 -12.13
CA THR A 166 2.55 4.96 -11.77
C THR A 166 1.40 5.85 -11.29
N TRP A 167 1.69 6.90 -10.51
CA TRP A 167 0.69 7.90 -10.11
C TRP A 167 0.09 8.62 -11.32
N ARG A 168 0.91 9.07 -12.26
CA ARG A 168 0.44 9.72 -13.49
C ARG A 168 -0.45 8.79 -14.32
N LYS A 169 -0.06 7.51 -14.48
CA LYS A 169 -0.87 6.50 -15.18
C LYS A 169 -2.22 6.26 -14.51
N LYS A 170 -2.24 6.10 -13.18
CA LYS A 170 -3.48 5.93 -12.41
C LYS A 170 -4.42 7.13 -12.54
N ARG A 171 -3.87 8.35 -12.50
CA ARG A 171 -4.68 9.57 -12.66
C ARG A 171 -5.33 9.66 -14.04
N LYS A 172 -4.56 9.40 -15.11
CA LYS A 172 -5.09 9.36 -16.48
C LYS A 172 -6.18 8.30 -16.64
N LEU A 173 -6.01 7.12 -16.05
CA LEU A 173 -7.02 6.06 -16.09
C LEU A 173 -8.31 6.47 -15.38
N ALA A 174 -8.21 7.09 -14.20
CA ALA A 174 -9.38 7.60 -13.48
C ALA A 174 -10.12 8.69 -14.26
N GLU A 175 -9.38 9.62 -14.88
CA GLU A 175 -9.96 10.65 -15.76
C GLU A 175 -10.67 10.04 -16.99
N GLN A 176 -10.12 8.96 -17.57
CA GLN A 176 -10.77 8.25 -18.68
C GLN A 176 -12.04 7.55 -18.22
N GLN A 177 -12.00 6.85 -17.08
CA GLN A 177 -13.16 6.16 -16.52
C GLN A 177 -14.31 7.15 -16.21
N GLU A 178 -13.98 8.34 -15.71
CA GLU A 178 -14.97 9.39 -15.47
C GLU A 178 -15.59 9.89 -16.79
N ARG A 179 -14.77 10.13 -17.83
CA ARG A 179 -15.28 10.52 -19.16
C ARG A 179 -16.18 9.44 -19.77
N ASP A 180 -15.77 8.17 -19.67
CA ASP A 180 -16.55 7.04 -20.19
C ASP A 180 -17.88 6.91 -19.45
N PHE A 181 -17.88 7.12 -18.13
CA PHE A 181 -19.09 7.11 -17.30
C PHE A 181 -20.03 8.29 -17.66
N GLN A 182 -19.49 9.49 -17.82
CA GLN A 182 -20.27 10.66 -18.26
C GLN A 182 -20.82 10.47 -19.68
N GLY A 183 -20.03 9.93 -20.60
CA GLY A 183 -20.47 9.59 -21.95
C GLY A 183 -21.57 8.52 -21.98
N GLN A 184 -21.59 7.58 -21.03
CA GLN A 184 -22.69 6.62 -20.89
C GLN A 184 -23.98 7.24 -20.34
N LEU A 185 -23.88 8.27 -19.51
CA LEU A 185 -25.04 9.01 -18.99
C LEU A 185 -25.62 9.97 -20.04
N GLU A 186 -24.77 10.60 -20.85
CA GLU A 186 -25.17 11.52 -21.92
C GLU A 186 -25.54 10.79 -23.22
N GLY A 187 -24.98 9.60 -23.45
CA GLY A 187 -25.21 8.75 -24.62
C GLY A 187 -26.56 8.04 -24.61
N GLY A 188 -27.65 8.80 -24.77
CA GLY A 188 -28.92 8.26 -25.23
C GLY A 188 -28.76 7.54 -26.57
N GLN A 189 -29.57 6.50 -26.77
CA GLN A 189 -29.61 5.55 -27.91
C GLN A 189 -28.95 6.08 -29.20
N MET A 190 -27.69 5.70 -29.43
CA MET A 190 -26.99 6.06 -30.66
C MET A 190 -27.63 5.35 -31.87
N TYR A 191 -27.84 6.11 -32.94
CA TYR A 191 -28.46 5.63 -34.18
C TYR A 191 -27.75 4.37 -34.70
N LYS A 192 -28.54 3.35 -35.03
CA LYS A 192 -28.05 2.11 -35.60
C LYS A 192 -27.78 2.35 -37.09
N SER A 193 -26.53 2.50 -37.48
CA SER A 193 -26.15 2.58 -38.90
C SER A 193 -26.47 1.24 -39.58
N GLY A 194 -27.50 1.22 -40.42
CA GLY A 194 -27.82 0.08 -41.29
C GLY A 194 -29.24 -0.50 -41.20
N SER A 195 -30.19 0.08 -40.45
CA SER A 195 -31.59 -0.36 -40.59
C SER A 195 -32.21 0.28 -41.84
N LEU A 196 -32.25 -0.47 -42.94
CA LEU A 196 -33.10 -0.20 -44.08
C LEU A 196 -34.53 0.01 -43.58
N LEU A 197 -35.05 1.23 -43.75
CA LEU A 197 -36.48 1.51 -43.69
C LEU A 197 -37.14 0.84 -44.91
N THR A 198 -37.35 -0.46 -44.83
CA THR A 198 -38.33 -1.15 -45.66
C THR A 198 -39.62 -1.29 -44.85
N GLU A 199 -40.69 -0.85 -45.51
CA GLU A 199 -42.11 -1.05 -45.19
C GLU A 199 -42.81 0.03 -44.34
N LEU A 200 -43.19 1.10 -45.03
CA LEU A 200 -44.58 1.55 -44.99
C LEU A 200 -45.26 0.96 -46.24
N SER A 201 -45.98 -0.14 -46.04
CA SER A 201 -46.87 -0.76 -47.01
C SER A 201 -48.29 -0.24 -46.76
N VAL A 202 -48.88 0.32 -47.83
CA VAL A 202 -50.30 0.57 -48.14
C VAL A 202 -51.09 1.52 -47.24
#